data_AF-A0AAV0GMW5-F1
#
_entry.id   AF-A0AAV0GMW5-F1
#
_cell.length_a   1.000
_cell.length_b   1.000
_cell.length_c   1.000
_cell.angle_alpha   90.00
_cell.angle_beta   90.00
_cell.angle_gamma   90.00
#
_symmetry.space_group_name_H-M   'P 1'
#
loop_
_entity.id
_entity.type
_entity.pdbx_description
1 polymer ?
#
loop_
_entity_poly.entity_id
_entity_poly.type
_entity_poly.pdbx_seq_one_letter_code
_entity_poly.pdbx_strand_id
1 'polypeptide(L)'
;MIDYAQDLGLNLPFKSYDVDAMLTKRDVELTSGFGGNAEGRRAYLAYVSEGIQHSQDWDMVMKYQRKNGSLFNSPSTTAVAFSHIRDPDCLRYLCTILDKFENAAPTIYPLDIRSHLLIIDTLDSLGVARHFTNEMKMLLDQTYRCWLHGEEEIFLDTTTCAMAFRLLRIYGYDVSSDQLSPFSEECFFNSLEGYLNDKTAVLELHKASQIIFPEEPILEELNSWTMNFLKQEFCNGSIYVDQPGESISTKV
;
A
#
# COMPACT_ATOMS: atom_id res chain seq x y z
N MET A 1 9.78 11.68 -15.62
CA MET A 1 10.74 12.62 -14.96
C MET A 1 12.01 12.82 -15.78
N ILE A 2 12.75 11.76 -16.14
CA ILE A 2 13.96 11.88 -16.99
C ILE A 2 13.62 12.54 -18.33
N ASP A 3 12.61 12.02 -19.03
CA ASP A 3 12.12 12.58 -20.31
C ASP A 3 11.78 14.08 -20.16
N TYR A 4 10.99 14.45 -19.14
CA TYR A 4 10.64 15.84 -18.86
C TYR A 4 11.86 16.75 -18.60
N ALA A 5 12.89 16.25 -17.91
CA ALA A 5 14.12 17.02 -17.68
C ALA A 5 14.93 17.20 -18.98
N GLN A 6 14.95 16.19 -19.85
CA GLN A 6 15.58 16.28 -21.17
C GLN A 6 14.84 17.28 -22.07
N ASP A 7 13.51 17.31 -22.03
CA ASP A 7 12.68 18.28 -22.77
C ASP A 7 12.94 19.72 -22.31
N LEU A 8 13.28 19.92 -21.03
CA LEU A 8 13.71 21.20 -20.48
C LEU A 8 15.17 21.57 -20.80
N GLY A 9 15.89 20.72 -21.54
CA GLY A 9 17.29 20.93 -21.89
C GLY A 9 18.27 20.74 -20.73
N LEU A 10 17.86 20.03 -19.66
CA LEU A 10 18.74 19.74 -18.53
C LEU A 10 19.72 18.62 -18.89
N ASN A 11 21.00 18.84 -18.63
CA ASN A 11 22.03 17.83 -18.82
C ASN A 11 22.10 16.91 -17.59
N LEU A 12 21.59 15.68 -17.72
CA LEU A 12 21.59 14.70 -16.66
C LEU A 12 22.84 13.80 -16.76
N PRO A 13 23.58 13.55 -15.67
CA PRO A 13 24.81 12.75 -15.67
C PRO A 13 24.53 11.23 -15.72
N PHE A 14 23.51 10.81 -16.47
CA PHE A 14 23.16 9.40 -16.65
C PHE A 14 23.73 8.88 -17.97
N LYS A 15 24.21 7.64 -17.96
CA LYS A 15 24.64 6.98 -19.20
C LYS A 15 23.41 6.61 -20.02
N SER A 16 23.47 6.78 -21.34
CA SER A 16 22.29 6.54 -22.20
C SER A 16 21.76 5.11 -22.06
N TYR A 17 22.65 4.11 -22.01
CA TYR A 17 22.24 2.71 -21.90
C TYR A 17 21.47 2.41 -20.61
N ASP A 18 21.80 3.07 -19.50
CA ASP A 18 21.09 2.90 -18.22
C ASP A 18 19.68 3.51 -18.33
N VAL A 19 19.56 4.68 -18.96
CA VAL A 19 18.27 5.36 -19.19
C VAL A 19 17.40 4.54 -20.14
N ASP A 20 17.95 4.07 -21.26
CA ASP A 20 17.23 3.28 -22.25
C ASP A 20 16.72 1.96 -21.65
N ALA A 21 17.51 1.31 -20.80
CA ALA A 21 17.11 0.09 -20.09
C ALA A 21 15.95 0.38 -19.11
N MET A 22 16.00 1.49 -18.36
CA MET A 22 14.92 1.89 -17.47
C MET A 22 13.63 2.22 -18.23
N LEU A 23 13.72 2.97 -19.33
CA LEU A 23 12.57 3.32 -20.17
C LEU A 23 11.96 2.07 -20.82
N THR A 24 12.80 1.16 -21.33
CA THR A 24 12.33 -0.14 -21.87
C THR A 24 11.57 -0.93 -20.80
N LYS A 25 12.10 -1.00 -19.56
CA LYS A 25 11.43 -1.69 -18.47
C LYS A 25 10.11 -1.02 -18.09
N ARG A 26 10.06 0.31 -18.03
CA ARG A 26 8.84 1.09 -17.81
C ARG A 26 7.79 0.78 -18.88
N ASP A 27 8.18 0.81 -20.15
CA ASP A 27 7.26 0.61 -21.27
C ASP A 27 6.73 -0.82 -21.29
N VAL A 28 7.57 -1.82 -20.96
CA VAL A 28 7.11 -3.20 -20.73
C VAL A 28 6.12 -3.26 -19.56
N GLU A 29 6.38 -2.61 -18.44
CA GLU A 29 5.45 -2.60 -17.29
C GLU A 29 4.11 -1.94 -17.65
N LEU A 30 4.14 -0.81 -18.37
CA LEU A 30 2.93 -0.09 -18.78
C LEU A 30 2.12 -0.83 -19.87
N THR A 31 2.80 -1.57 -20.75
CA THR A 31 2.14 -2.28 -21.87
C THR A 31 1.83 -3.75 -21.58
N SER A 32 2.55 -4.39 -20.65
CA SER A 32 2.29 -5.76 -20.26
C SER A 32 0.96 -5.84 -19.52
N GLY A 33 -0.01 -6.48 -20.15
CA GLY A 33 -1.22 -6.91 -19.47
C GLY A 33 -0.88 -8.18 -18.69
N PHE A 34 -0.55 -8.06 -17.40
CA PHE A 34 -0.61 -9.23 -16.52
C PHE A 34 -2.02 -9.82 -16.62
N GLY A 35 -2.11 -11.05 -17.10
CA GLY A 35 -3.38 -11.75 -17.29
C GLY A 35 -4.15 -11.86 -15.96
N GLY A 36 -5.47 -11.64 -16.02
CA GLY A 36 -6.40 -11.87 -14.90
C GLY A 36 -6.83 -10.61 -14.13
N ASN A 37 -5.89 -9.74 -13.73
CA ASN A 37 -6.16 -8.72 -12.69
C ASN A 37 -6.44 -7.33 -13.29
N ALA A 38 -7.57 -7.22 -14.00
CA ALA A 38 -7.95 -5.98 -14.68
C ALA A 38 -8.13 -4.80 -13.71
N GLU A 39 -8.58 -5.04 -12.47
CA GLU A 39 -8.79 -3.97 -11.49
C GLU A 39 -7.49 -3.57 -10.80
N GLY A 40 -6.68 -4.52 -10.35
CA GLY A 40 -5.39 -4.23 -9.72
C GLY A 40 -4.46 -3.43 -10.64
N ARG A 41 -4.46 -3.77 -11.94
CA ARG A 41 -3.73 -3.00 -12.95
C ARG A 41 -4.30 -1.59 -13.14
N ARG A 42 -5.62 -1.42 -13.16
CA ARG A 42 -6.24 -0.08 -13.24
C ARG A 42 -5.86 0.77 -12.03
N ALA A 43 -5.93 0.20 -10.83
CA ALA A 43 -5.54 0.86 -9.59
C ALA A 43 -4.06 1.26 -9.61
N TYR A 44 -3.17 0.36 -10.06
CA TYR A 44 -1.75 0.66 -10.23
C TYR A 44 -1.50 1.83 -11.19
N LEU A 45 -2.08 1.77 -12.40
CA LEU A 45 -1.93 2.85 -13.38
C LEU A 45 -2.51 4.17 -12.88
N ALA A 46 -3.57 4.14 -12.08
CA ALA A 46 -4.12 5.34 -11.45
C ALA A 46 -3.19 5.88 -10.36
N TYR A 47 -2.63 5.00 -9.53
CA TYR A 47 -1.69 5.35 -8.47
C TYR A 47 -0.42 6.01 -9.00
N VAL A 48 0.18 5.48 -10.07
CA VAL A 48 1.41 6.03 -10.68
C VAL A 48 1.15 7.05 -11.80
N SER A 49 -0.02 7.69 -11.81
CA SER A 49 -0.44 8.59 -12.90
C SER A 49 0.50 9.78 -13.12
N GLU A 50 1.29 10.19 -12.13
CA GLU A 50 2.30 11.24 -12.28
C GLU A 50 3.45 10.82 -13.21
N GLY A 51 3.65 9.51 -13.37
CA GLY A 51 4.59 8.90 -14.32
C GLY A 51 3.99 8.68 -15.71
N ILE A 52 2.67 8.84 -15.89
CA ILE A 52 1.92 8.50 -17.11
C ILE A 52 1.23 9.77 -17.62
N GLN A 53 1.97 10.67 -18.26
CA GLN A 53 1.47 12.02 -18.56
C GLN A 53 0.41 12.07 -19.69
N HIS A 54 0.69 11.48 -20.85
CA HIS A 54 -0.06 11.81 -22.09
C HIS A 54 -1.13 10.79 -22.49
N SER A 55 -1.22 9.64 -21.82
CA SER A 55 -2.09 8.52 -22.21
C SER A 55 -3.02 8.05 -21.09
N GLN A 56 -3.22 8.87 -20.06
CA GLN A 56 -4.00 8.47 -18.88
C GLN A 56 -5.50 8.70 -19.10
N ASP A 57 -6.28 7.66 -18.81
CA ASP A 57 -7.74 7.75 -18.71
C ASP A 57 -8.12 8.36 -17.36
N TRP A 58 -8.30 9.68 -17.35
CA TRP A 58 -8.62 10.44 -16.14
C TRP A 58 -10.00 10.08 -15.55
N ASP A 59 -10.96 9.68 -16.36
CA ASP A 59 -12.27 9.21 -15.88
C ASP A 59 -12.12 7.89 -15.11
N MET A 60 -11.20 7.01 -15.54
CA MET A 60 -10.82 5.82 -14.79
C MET A 60 -10.08 6.16 -13.49
N VAL A 61 -9.11 7.09 -13.54
CA VAL A 61 -8.33 7.50 -12.34
C VAL A 61 -9.23 8.05 -11.25
N MET A 62 -10.20 8.89 -11.59
CA MET A 62 -11.07 9.54 -10.61
C MET A 62 -12.01 8.57 -9.88
N LYS A 63 -12.12 7.30 -10.32
CA LYS A 63 -12.85 6.25 -9.57
C LYS A 63 -12.18 5.89 -8.24
N TYR A 64 -10.89 6.22 -8.08
CA TYR A 64 -10.13 5.96 -6.85
C TYR A 64 -10.05 7.18 -5.92
N GLN A 65 -10.82 8.24 -6.20
CA GLN A 65 -10.86 9.41 -5.33
C GLN A 65 -11.52 9.05 -3.99
N ARG A 66 -10.82 9.36 -2.90
CA ARG A 66 -11.26 9.17 -1.51
C ARG A 66 -12.13 10.35 -1.06
N LYS A 67 -12.89 10.19 0.03
CA LYS A 67 -13.75 11.25 0.60
C LYS A 67 -12.98 12.52 0.95
N ASN A 68 -11.70 12.38 1.33
CA ASN A 68 -10.83 13.52 1.62
C ASN A 68 -10.41 14.31 0.36
N GLY A 69 -10.74 13.83 -0.85
CA GLY A 69 -10.38 14.43 -2.14
C GLY A 69 -9.09 13.90 -2.75
N SER A 70 -8.34 13.06 -2.03
CA SER A 70 -7.10 12.47 -2.53
C SER A 70 -7.34 11.28 -3.46
N LEU A 71 -6.37 11.01 -4.32
CA LEU A 71 -6.20 9.71 -4.95
C LEU A 71 -5.23 8.88 -4.13
N PHE A 72 -5.67 7.75 -3.58
CA PHE A 72 -4.86 6.82 -2.77
C PHE A 72 -4.12 7.45 -1.59
N ASN A 73 -4.60 8.56 -1.02
CA ASN A 73 -3.85 9.37 -0.05
C ASN A 73 -2.48 9.86 -0.58
N SER A 74 -2.23 9.83 -1.89
CA SER A 74 -0.95 10.22 -2.50
C SER A 74 -0.98 11.68 -2.97
N PRO A 75 -0.13 12.57 -2.42
CA PRO A 75 -0.09 13.97 -2.86
C PRO A 75 0.39 14.14 -4.30
N SER A 76 1.34 13.34 -4.78
CA SER A 76 1.83 13.41 -6.16
C SER A 76 0.76 13.03 -7.17
N THR A 77 0.10 11.89 -6.94
CA THR A 77 -1.00 11.38 -7.77
C THR A 77 -2.16 12.38 -7.80
N THR A 78 -2.49 12.98 -6.65
CA THR A 78 -3.56 13.98 -6.57
C THR A 78 -3.19 15.29 -7.26
N ALA A 79 -1.92 15.72 -7.18
CA ALA A 79 -1.43 16.94 -7.83
C ALA A 79 -1.44 16.85 -9.36
N VAL A 80 -1.05 15.70 -9.91
CA VAL A 80 -1.15 15.48 -11.37
C VAL A 80 -2.60 15.47 -11.81
N ALA A 81 -3.50 14.77 -11.09
CA ALA A 81 -4.93 14.75 -11.41
C ALA A 81 -5.54 16.16 -11.37
N PHE A 82 -5.24 16.96 -10.35
CA PHE A 82 -5.66 18.36 -10.29
C PHE A 82 -5.17 19.18 -11.48
N SER A 83 -3.91 18.98 -11.91
CA SER A 83 -3.32 19.73 -13.02
C SER A 83 -4.04 19.51 -14.35
N HIS A 84 -4.63 18.32 -14.54
CA HIS A 84 -5.38 17.95 -15.74
C HIS A 84 -6.89 18.22 -15.63
N ILE A 85 -7.51 17.84 -14.51
CA ILE A 85 -8.98 17.80 -14.36
C ILE A 85 -9.51 19.08 -13.70
N ARG A 86 -8.69 19.77 -12.91
CA ARG A 86 -9.08 20.94 -12.09
C ARG A 86 -10.19 20.62 -11.08
N ASP A 87 -10.21 19.39 -10.58
CA ASP A 87 -11.16 18.94 -9.56
C ASP A 87 -10.99 19.73 -8.23
N PRO A 88 -12.06 20.30 -7.66
CA PRO A 88 -11.97 21.09 -6.43
C PRO A 88 -11.67 20.26 -5.18
N ASP A 89 -12.05 18.97 -5.14
CA ASP A 89 -11.78 18.12 -3.98
C ASP A 89 -10.30 17.72 -3.93
N CYS A 90 -9.69 17.44 -5.09
CA CYS A 90 -8.23 17.30 -5.23
C CYS A 90 -7.49 18.54 -4.73
N LEU A 91 -7.94 19.74 -5.11
CA LEU A 91 -7.33 20.99 -4.64
C LEU A 91 -7.50 21.15 -3.13
N ARG A 92 -8.68 20.86 -2.58
CA ARG A 92 -8.94 20.92 -1.13
C ARG A 92 -7.99 20.00 -0.36
N TYR A 93 -7.78 18.79 -0.84
CA TYR A 93 -6.82 17.85 -0.24
C TYR A 93 -5.40 18.42 -0.24
N LEU A 94 -4.93 18.93 -1.39
CA LEU A 94 -3.58 19.50 -1.51
C LEU A 94 -3.39 20.73 -0.61
N CYS A 95 -4.39 21.62 -0.53
CA CYS A 95 -4.37 22.75 0.41
C CYS A 95 -4.28 22.28 1.86
N THR A 96 -5.02 21.23 2.25
CA THR A 96 -4.95 20.66 3.61
C THR A 96 -3.52 20.18 3.95
N ILE A 97 -2.80 19.63 2.97
CA ILE A 97 -1.40 19.24 3.17
C ILE A 97 -0.52 20.47 3.38
N LEU A 98 -0.63 21.49 2.52
CA LEU A 98 0.17 22.71 2.63
C LEU A 98 -0.14 23.48 3.93
N ASP A 99 -1.38 23.45 4.40
CA ASP A 99 -1.75 24.05 5.69
C ASP A 99 -1.07 23.33 6.87
N LYS A 100 -0.83 22.01 6.77
CA LYS A 100 -0.20 21.20 7.84
C LYS A 100 1.32 21.14 7.75
N PHE A 101 1.89 21.10 6.54
CA PHE A 101 3.31 20.84 6.29
C PHE A 101 4.03 22.03 5.62
N GLU A 102 3.34 23.16 5.44
CA GLU A 102 3.82 24.39 4.83
C GLU A 102 4.34 24.17 3.40
N ASN A 103 5.65 23.91 3.27
CA ASN A 103 6.37 23.86 2.00
C ASN A 103 6.72 22.43 1.57
N ALA A 104 6.20 21.41 2.26
CA ALA A 104 6.48 20.01 1.98
C ALA A 104 5.20 19.18 1.89
N ALA A 105 5.32 18.00 1.28
CA ALA A 105 4.28 16.99 1.27
C ALA A 105 4.90 15.62 1.60
N PRO A 106 4.25 14.79 2.42
CA PRO A 106 4.64 13.40 2.59
C PRO A 106 4.32 12.60 1.31
N THR A 107 4.74 11.33 1.25
CA THR A 107 4.35 10.44 0.15
C THR A 107 2.90 9.95 0.29
N ILE A 108 2.38 9.87 1.52
CA ILE A 108 1.01 9.43 1.83
C ILE A 108 0.44 10.29 2.98
N TYR A 109 -0.82 10.74 2.88
CA TYR A 109 -1.54 11.48 3.93
C TYR A 109 -3.07 11.32 3.82
N PRO A 110 -3.84 11.19 4.93
CA PRO A 110 -3.41 11.05 6.31
C PRO A 110 -2.78 9.68 6.62
N LEU A 111 -2.10 9.62 7.76
CA LEU A 111 -1.46 8.40 8.30
C LEU A 111 -1.81 8.17 9.79
N ASP A 112 -2.70 8.98 10.35
CA ASP A 112 -2.85 9.08 11.80
C ASP A 112 -3.30 7.74 12.41
N ILE A 113 -4.29 7.07 11.80
CA ILE A 113 -4.77 5.77 12.31
C ILE A 113 -3.68 4.70 12.19
N ARG A 114 -3.03 4.61 11.03
CA ARG A 114 -1.95 3.63 10.81
C ARG A 114 -0.78 3.86 11.77
N SER A 115 -0.38 5.11 11.99
CA SER A 115 0.66 5.46 12.95
C SER A 115 0.28 5.09 14.39
N HIS A 116 -0.98 5.32 14.81
CA HIS A 116 -1.44 4.90 16.13
C HIS A 116 -1.38 3.38 16.32
N LEU A 117 -1.83 2.61 15.34
CA LEU A 117 -1.80 1.15 15.37
C LEU A 117 -0.36 0.62 15.42
N LEU A 118 0.56 1.22 14.64
CA LEU A 118 1.99 0.87 14.68
C LEU A 118 2.61 1.14 16.03
N ILE A 119 2.27 2.26 16.69
CA ILE A 119 2.77 2.58 18.03
C ILE A 119 2.29 1.52 19.03
N ILE A 120 1.01 1.16 19.01
CA ILE A 120 0.44 0.13 19.88
C ILE A 120 1.16 -1.21 19.67
N ASP A 121 1.26 -1.66 18.42
CA ASP A 121 1.89 -2.94 18.06
C ASP A 121 3.38 -2.99 18.45
N THR A 122 4.08 -1.87 18.30
CA THR A 122 5.50 -1.73 18.69
C THR A 122 5.66 -1.79 20.22
N LEU A 123 4.80 -1.11 20.98
CA LEU A 123 4.86 -1.13 22.44
C LEU A 123 4.56 -2.52 23.01
N ASP A 124 3.62 -3.25 22.39
CA ASP A 124 3.29 -4.63 22.75
C ASP A 124 4.43 -5.59 22.43
N SER A 125 4.95 -5.55 21.20
CA SER A 125 6.05 -6.43 20.78
C SER A 125 7.34 -6.21 21.58
N LEU A 126 7.59 -4.99 22.06
CA LEU A 126 8.71 -4.67 22.95
C LEU A 126 8.47 -5.07 24.43
N GLY A 127 7.25 -5.48 24.79
CA GLY A 127 6.90 -5.87 26.16
C GLY A 127 6.83 -4.70 27.15
N VAL A 128 6.67 -3.46 26.65
CA VAL A 128 6.64 -2.23 27.46
C VAL A 128 5.25 -1.56 27.51
N ALA A 129 4.26 -2.11 26.81
CA ALA A 129 2.88 -1.62 26.75
C ALA A 129 2.23 -1.31 28.11
N ARG A 130 2.59 -2.06 29.16
CA ARG A 130 2.08 -1.86 30.54
C ARG A 130 2.33 -0.45 31.10
N HIS A 131 3.28 0.29 30.55
CA HIS A 131 3.60 1.66 30.96
C HIS A 131 2.75 2.72 30.26
N PHE A 132 2.00 2.36 29.22
CA PHE A 132 1.25 3.25 28.34
C PHE A 132 -0.22 2.85 28.22
N THR A 133 -0.77 2.17 29.22
CA THR A 133 -2.11 1.55 29.14
C THR A 133 -3.22 2.55 28.87
N ASN A 134 -3.14 3.76 29.44
CA ASN A 134 -4.14 4.81 29.24
C ASN A 134 -4.06 5.39 27.83
N GLU A 135 -2.85 5.67 27.34
CA GLU A 135 -2.59 6.20 26.01
C GLU A 135 -3.03 5.19 24.94
N MET A 136 -2.66 3.91 25.11
CA MET A 136 -3.06 2.84 24.20
C MET A 136 -4.57 2.67 24.18
N LYS A 137 -5.22 2.69 25.35
CA LYS A 137 -6.68 2.62 25.43
C LYS A 137 -7.35 3.78 24.69
N MET A 138 -6.87 5.01 24.87
CA MET A 138 -7.39 6.18 24.16
C MET A 138 -7.27 6.03 22.63
N LEU A 139 -6.12 5.56 22.15
CA LEU A 139 -5.90 5.33 20.72
C LEU A 139 -6.79 4.20 20.17
N LEU A 140 -6.92 3.10 20.91
CA LEU A 140 -7.82 2.00 20.55
C LEU A 140 -9.30 2.43 20.56
N ASP A 141 -9.73 3.23 21.53
CA ASP A 141 -11.08 3.79 21.59
C ASP A 141 -11.37 4.67 20.36
N GLN A 142 -10.39 5.46 19.91
CA GLN A 142 -10.51 6.27 18.70
C GLN A 142 -10.58 5.38 17.44
N THR A 143 -9.67 4.42 17.29
CA THR A 143 -9.69 3.47 16.17
C THR A 143 -11.00 2.69 16.14
N TYR A 144 -11.53 2.28 17.30
CA TYR A 144 -12.80 1.56 17.38
C TYR A 144 -13.98 2.42 16.91
N ARG A 145 -13.99 3.71 17.24
CA ARG A 145 -14.99 4.63 16.68
C ARG A 145 -14.87 4.69 15.17
N CYS A 146 -13.68 4.85 14.61
CA CYS A 146 -13.47 4.86 13.16
C CYS A 146 -13.92 3.54 12.51
N TRP A 147 -13.65 2.41 13.16
CA TRP A 147 -14.09 1.08 12.74
C TRP A 147 -15.62 1.00 12.66
N LEU A 148 -16.32 1.42 13.72
CA LEU A 148 -17.79 1.41 13.77
C LEU A 148 -18.44 2.33 12.73
N HIS A 149 -17.78 3.44 12.37
CA HIS A 149 -18.29 4.38 11.36
C HIS A 149 -17.97 3.97 9.91
N GLY A 150 -17.24 2.87 9.69
CA GLY A 150 -16.89 2.47 8.33
C GLY A 150 -15.89 3.43 7.68
N GLU A 151 -14.94 3.99 8.46
CA GLU A 151 -14.02 5.00 7.92
C GLU A 151 -13.09 4.43 6.86
N GLU A 152 -13.04 5.11 5.71
CA GLU A 152 -12.30 4.64 4.53
C GLU A 152 -10.78 4.50 4.80
N GLU A 153 -10.24 5.29 5.73
CA GLU A 153 -8.83 5.21 6.14
C GLU A 153 -8.48 3.84 6.74
N ILE A 154 -9.45 3.14 7.34
CA ILE A 154 -9.29 1.77 7.83
C ILE A 154 -9.56 0.77 6.71
N PHE A 155 -10.71 0.87 6.05
CA PHE A 155 -11.21 -0.23 5.20
C PHE A 155 -10.66 -0.24 3.77
N LEU A 156 -10.11 0.88 3.27
CA LEU A 156 -9.47 0.94 1.95
C LEU A 156 -7.95 0.73 1.99
N ASP A 157 -7.37 0.39 3.14
CA ASP A 157 -5.96 0.10 3.30
C ASP A 157 -5.81 -1.26 3.99
N THR A 158 -5.29 -2.24 3.25
CA THR A 158 -5.22 -3.64 3.71
C THR A 158 -4.44 -3.78 5.02
N THR A 159 -3.27 -3.12 5.11
CA THR A 159 -2.43 -3.14 6.31
C THR A 159 -3.16 -2.54 7.52
N THR A 160 -3.77 -1.37 7.34
CA THR A 160 -4.48 -0.67 8.42
C THR A 160 -5.70 -1.45 8.88
N CYS A 161 -6.48 -2.03 7.97
CA CYS A 161 -7.64 -2.85 8.33
C CYS A 161 -7.23 -4.09 9.14
N ALA A 162 -6.23 -4.83 8.66
CA ALA A 162 -5.74 -6.04 9.33
C ALA A 162 -5.16 -5.73 10.72
N MET A 163 -4.37 -4.65 10.85
CA MET A 163 -3.85 -4.20 12.14
C MET A 163 -4.96 -3.75 13.09
N ALA A 164 -5.93 -2.96 12.59
CA ALA A 164 -7.05 -2.48 13.39
C ALA A 164 -7.87 -3.66 13.92
N PHE A 165 -8.25 -4.60 13.06
CA PHE A 165 -8.97 -5.81 13.44
C PHE A 165 -8.23 -6.58 14.54
N ARG A 166 -6.95 -6.89 14.31
CA ARG A 166 -6.12 -7.68 15.22
C ARG A 166 -6.00 -7.01 16.59
N LEU A 167 -5.63 -5.74 16.61
CA LEU A 167 -5.40 -5.00 17.85
C LEU A 167 -6.72 -4.76 18.60
N LEU A 168 -7.78 -4.34 17.92
CA LEU A 168 -9.09 -4.17 18.55
C LEU A 168 -9.57 -5.50 19.18
N ARG A 169 -9.45 -6.62 18.46
CA ARG A 169 -9.85 -7.92 18.97
C ARG A 169 -9.01 -8.38 20.18
N ILE A 170 -7.68 -8.25 20.11
CA ILE A 170 -6.77 -8.61 21.24
C ILE A 170 -7.12 -7.82 22.51
N TYR A 171 -7.49 -6.54 22.35
CA TYR A 171 -7.84 -5.66 23.46
C TYR A 171 -9.31 -5.74 23.90
N GLY A 172 -10.07 -6.70 23.38
CA GLY A 172 -11.42 -7.03 23.84
C GLY A 172 -12.54 -6.17 23.24
N TYR A 173 -12.28 -5.47 22.13
CA TYR A 173 -13.32 -4.79 21.37
C TYR A 173 -14.06 -5.78 20.47
N ASP A 174 -15.37 -5.57 20.31
CA ASP A 174 -16.20 -6.39 19.46
C ASP A 174 -16.07 -5.96 17.99
N VAL A 175 -15.35 -6.77 17.20
CA VAL A 175 -15.09 -6.56 15.77
C VAL A 175 -15.37 -7.86 15.00
N SER A 176 -16.18 -7.76 13.93
CA SER A 176 -16.50 -8.90 13.06
C SER A 176 -15.38 -9.17 12.05
N SER A 177 -15.05 -10.46 11.85
CA SER A 177 -14.17 -10.93 10.78
C SER A 177 -14.72 -10.70 9.38
N ASP A 178 -16.03 -10.46 9.23
CA ASP A 178 -16.68 -10.21 7.94
C ASP A 178 -16.10 -8.97 7.23
N GLN A 179 -15.58 -8.01 8.01
CA GLN A 179 -14.92 -6.83 7.51
C GLN A 179 -13.62 -7.13 6.76
N LEU A 180 -13.05 -8.32 6.94
CA LEU A 180 -11.87 -8.78 6.21
C LEU A 180 -12.19 -9.55 4.93
N SER A 181 -13.48 -9.79 4.62
CA SER A 181 -13.89 -10.46 3.37
C SER A 181 -13.38 -9.80 2.09
N PRO A 182 -13.20 -8.46 1.99
CA PRO A 182 -12.63 -7.84 0.80
C PRO A 182 -11.14 -8.18 0.56
N PHE A 183 -10.47 -8.87 1.49
CA PHE A 183 -9.07 -9.27 1.40
C PHE A 183 -8.88 -10.77 1.15
N SER A 184 -9.88 -11.45 0.58
CA SER A 184 -9.70 -12.81 0.04
C SER A 184 -8.54 -12.85 -0.97
N GLU A 185 -8.00 -14.03 -1.24
CA GLU A 185 -6.84 -14.20 -2.14
C GLU A 185 -7.09 -13.54 -3.50
N GLU A 186 -8.25 -13.81 -4.11
CA GLU A 186 -8.64 -13.24 -5.40
C GLU A 186 -8.77 -11.71 -5.35
N CYS A 187 -9.42 -11.18 -4.32
CA CYS A 187 -9.62 -9.74 -4.18
C CYS A 187 -8.31 -9.00 -3.91
N PHE A 188 -7.42 -9.56 -3.07
CA PHE A 188 -6.11 -8.99 -2.76
C PHE A 188 -5.24 -8.90 -4.02
N PHE A 189 -5.10 -9.98 -4.78
CA PHE A 189 -4.29 -9.93 -6.02
C PHE A 189 -4.89 -9.02 -7.09
N ASN A 190 -6.18 -8.74 -7.03
CA ASN A 190 -6.86 -7.78 -7.88
C ASN A 190 -6.94 -6.36 -7.29
N SER A 191 -6.18 -6.05 -6.23
CA SER A 191 -6.04 -4.70 -5.64
C SER A 191 -4.72 -4.03 -6.04
N LEU A 192 -4.54 -2.77 -5.61
CA LEU A 192 -3.27 -2.05 -5.77
C LEU A 192 -2.14 -2.76 -5.00
N GLU A 193 -2.38 -3.15 -3.76
CA GLU A 193 -1.42 -3.82 -2.88
C GLU A 193 -0.98 -5.18 -3.45
N GLY A 194 -1.92 -5.95 -4.01
CA GLY A 194 -1.60 -7.19 -4.71
C GLY A 194 -0.73 -6.97 -5.95
N TYR A 195 -1.05 -5.94 -6.75
CA TYR A 195 -0.24 -5.60 -7.93
C TYR A 195 1.17 -5.15 -7.55
N LEU A 196 1.31 -4.38 -6.47
CA LEU A 196 2.59 -3.96 -5.91
C LEU A 196 3.34 -5.09 -5.18
N ASN A 197 2.75 -6.27 -5.07
CA ASN A 197 3.27 -7.41 -4.32
C ASN A 197 3.61 -7.02 -2.86
N ASP A 198 2.69 -6.33 -2.20
CA ASP A 198 2.88 -5.80 -0.84
C ASP A 198 2.90 -6.92 0.20
N LYS A 199 4.12 -7.38 0.51
CA LYS A 199 4.36 -8.44 1.50
C LYS A 199 4.01 -8.00 2.93
N THR A 200 4.05 -6.70 3.22
CA THR A 200 3.71 -6.17 4.54
C THR A 200 2.20 -6.27 4.75
N ALA A 201 1.39 -5.97 3.74
CA ALA A 201 -0.06 -6.18 3.78
C ALA A 201 -0.41 -7.66 4.01
N VAL A 202 0.22 -8.59 3.27
CA VAL A 202 -0.01 -10.04 3.46
C VAL A 202 0.42 -10.51 4.86
N LEU A 203 1.53 -9.98 5.39
CA LEU A 203 1.99 -10.31 6.74
C LEU A 203 1.00 -9.85 7.81
N GLU A 204 0.46 -8.63 7.73
CA GLU A 204 -0.52 -8.15 8.70
C GLU A 204 -1.85 -8.92 8.59
N LEU A 205 -2.30 -9.27 7.38
CA LEU A 205 -3.45 -10.18 7.18
C LEU A 205 -3.19 -11.55 7.81
N HIS A 206 -1.98 -12.09 7.64
CA HIS A 206 -1.61 -13.36 8.26
C HIS A 206 -1.69 -13.27 9.78
N LYS A 207 -1.12 -12.24 10.39
CA LYS A 207 -1.21 -12.02 11.85
C LYS A 207 -2.66 -11.86 12.32
N ALA A 208 -3.48 -11.13 11.56
CA ALA A 208 -4.90 -10.94 11.87
C ALA A 208 -5.68 -12.26 11.84
N SER A 209 -5.43 -13.10 10.83
CA SER A 209 -6.08 -14.42 10.68
C SER A 209 -5.82 -15.39 11.84
N GLN A 210 -4.77 -15.17 12.62
CA GLN A 210 -4.44 -16.02 13.77
C GLN A 210 -5.29 -15.71 15.01
N ILE A 211 -6.03 -14.59 15.04
CA ILE A 211 -6.92 -14.22 16.15
C ILE A 211 -8.34 -14.75 15.89
N ILE A 212 -8.41 -16.05 15.59
CA ILE A 212 -9.62 -16.75 15.20
C ILE A 212 -10.41 -17.27 16.40
N PHE A 213 -11.72 -17.06 16.38
CA PHE A 213 -12.70 -17.71 17.26
C PHE A 213 -13.40 -18.87 16.52
N PRO A 214 -14.07 -19.80 17.25
CA PRO A 214 -14.87 -20.83 16.60
C PRO A 214 -15.89 -20.21 15.63
N GLU A 215 -16.09 -20.86 14.47
CA GLU A 215 -17.08 -20.48 13.45
C GLU A 215 -16.74 -19.24 12.60
N GLU A 216 -15.45 -18.92 12.39
CA GLU A 216 -15.00 -17.82 11.52
C GLU A 216 -14.28 -18.31 10.25
N PRO A 217 -14.99 -18.82 9.23
CA PRO A 217 -14.38 -19.42 8.03
C PRO A 217 -13.54 -18.43 7.22
N ILE A 218 -13.86 -17.13 7.28
CA ILE A 218 -13.09 -16.07 6.62
C ILE A 218 -11.65 -16.06 7.14
N LEU A 219 -11.44 -16.21 8.45
CA LEU A 219 -10.09 -16.20 9.00
C LEU A 219 -9.33 -17.48 8.68
N GLU A 220 -10.00 -18.63 8.55
CA GLU A 220 -9.39 -19.88 8.09
C GLU A 220 -8.90 -19.75 6.65
N GLU A 221 -9.72 -19.17 5.77
CA GLU A 221 -9.36 -18.89 4.38
C GLU A 221 -8.16 -17.94 4.31
N LEU A 222 -8.24 -16.79 5.02
CA LEU A 222 -7.16 -15.82 5.10
C LEU A 222 -5.86 -16.46 5.61
N ASN A 223 -5.94 -17.27 6.66
CA ASN A 223 -4.76 -17.94 7.20
C ASN A 223 -4.11 -18.87 6.16
N SER A 224 -4.93 -19.65 5.46
CA SER A 224 -4.48 -20.62 4.47
C SER A 224 -3.71 -19.95 3.33
N TRP A 225 -4.30 -18.97 2.65
CA TRP A 225 -3.65 -18.36 1.48
C TRP A 225 -2.47 -17.47 1.88
N THR A 226 -2.59 -16.68 2.95
CA THR A 226 -1.49 -15.80 3.40
C THR A 226 -0.28 -16.62 3.84
N MET A 227 -0.49 -17.74 4.54
CA MET A 227 0.59 -18.66 4.92
C MET A 227 1.27 -19.27 3.69
N ASN A 228 0.49 -19.70 2.69
CA ASN A 228 1.03 -20.28 1.46
C ASN A 228 1.86 -19.25 0.69
N PHE A 229 1.34 -18.04 0.52
CA PHE A 229 2.05 -16.93 -0.11
C PHE A 229 3.37 -16.62 0.61
N LEU A 230 3.33 -16.43 1.93
CA LEU A 230 4.54 -16.10 2.70
C LEU A 230 5.58 -17.23 2.59
N LYS A 231 5.18 -18.50 2.66
CA LYS A 231 6.09 -19.64 2.45
C LYS A 231 6.73 -19.64 1.07
N GLN A 232 5.96 -19.37 0.02
CA GLN A 232 6.49 -19.28 -1.34
C GLN A 232 7.52 -18.15 -1.46
N GLU A 233 7.23 -16.99 -0.88
CA GLU A 233 8.15 -15.85 -0.88
C GLU A 233 9.45 -16.16 -0.11
N PHE A 234 9.37 -16.89 1.02
CA PHE A 234 10.55 -17.37 1.74
C PHE A 234 11.38 -18.35 0.90
N CYS A 235 10.74 -19.31 0.22
CA CYS A 235 11.43 -20.27 -0.64
C CYS A 235 12.09 -19.57 -1.85
N ASN A 236 11.40 -18.63 -2.49
CA ASN A 236 11.92 -17.87 -3.63
C ASN A 236 13.08 -16.96 -3.22
N GLY A 237 13.02 -16.35 -2.03
CA GLY A 237 14.11 -15.56 -1.46
C GLY A 237 15.38 -16.39 -1.19
N SER A 238 15.23 -17.65 -0.79
CA SER A 238 16.36 -18.57 -0.56
C SER A 238 17.10 -18.94 -1.85
N ILE A 239 16.45 -18.93 -3.01
CA ILE A 239 17.07 -19.29 -4.30
C ILE A 239 18.06 -18.21 -4.78
N TYR A 240 17.88 -16.95 -4.36
CA TYR A 240 18.80 -15.86 -4.71
C TYR A 240 20.07 -15.79 -3.85
N VAL A 241 20.13 -16.52 -2.72
CA VAL A 241 21.28 -16.49 -1.81
C VAL A 241 22.35 -17.53 -2.20
N ASP A 242 22.01 -18.55 -3.01
CA ASP A 242 22.89 -19.66 -3.38
C ASP A 242 23.25 -19.67 -4.89
N GLN A 243 23.84 -18.59 -5.40
CA GLN A 243 24.73 -18.70 -6.58
C GLN A 243 26.17 -18.31 -6.19
N PRO A 244 27.03 -19.28 -5.85
CA PRO A 244 28.46 -19.05 -5.80
C PRO A 244 28.95 -18.80 -7.22
N GLY A 245 29.58 -17.64 -7.44
CA GLY A 245 30.20 -17.29 -8.70
C GLY A 245 31.23 -18.35 -9.13
N GLU A 246 30.99 -18.99 -10.27
CA GLU A 246 32.01 -19.70 -11.02
C GLU A 246 33.03 -18.69 -11.57
N SER A 247 34.08 -18.40 -10.82
CA SER A 247 35.28 -17.76 -11.37
C SER A 247 36.25 -18.84 -11.87
N ILE A 248 36.04 -19.22 -13.12
CA ILE A 248 37.02 -19.39 -14.21
C ILE A 248 38.48 -19.64 -13.78
N SER A 249 38.88 -20.92 -13.89
CA SER A 249 40.09 -21.47 -14.51
C SER A 249 41.37 -20.60 -14.55
N THR A 250 42.34 -20.95 -13.69
CA THR A 250 43.76 -20.67 -13.89
C THR A 250 44.42 -21.78 -14.70
N LYS A 251 44.95 -21.42 -15.88
CA LYS A 251 45.97 -22.10 -16.72
C LYS A 251 46.13 -21.22 -17.96
N VAL A 252 47.28 -20.69 -18.38
CA VAL A 252 48.72 -20.87 -18.11
C VAL A 252 49.37 -19.49 -18.30
#